data_AF-A0A7L2U2P6-F1
#
_entry.id   AF-A0A7L2U2P6-F1
#
_cell.length_a   1.000
_cell.length_b   1.000
_cell.length_c   1.000
_cell.angle_alpha   90.00
_cell.angle_beta   90.00
_cell.angle_gamma   90.00
#
_symmetry.space_group_name_H-M   'P 1'
#
loop_
_entity.id
_entity.type
_entity.pdbx_description
1 polymer ?
#
loop_
_entity_poly.entity_id
_entity_poly.type
_entity_poly.pdbx_seq_one_letter_code
_entity_poly.pdbx_strand_id
1 'polypeptide(L)'
;MPFSEAVLQPSPSKRQRGSVPGDPDTRLRFTRLSENASPPSRGSPRAAGYDLYSAYDCVIPPMEKAVVKTDIQIALPSGCYGRVAPRSGLAAKHFIDVG
;
A
#
# COMPACT_ATOMS: atom_id res chain seq x y z
N MET A 1 -36.52 29.00 43.24
CA MET A 1 -36.84 28.35 41.94
C MET A 1 -36.84 29.42 40.86
N PRO A 2 -35.79 29.43 40.02
CA PRO A 2 -36.02 29.41 38.59
C PRO A 2 -35.15 28.34 37.91
N PHE A 3 -35.81 27.52 37.11
CA PHE A 3 -35.24 26.54 36.20
C PHE A 3 -34.87 27.28 34.91
N SER A 4 -33.61 27.24 34.47
CA SER A 4 -33.22 27.74 33.14
C SER A 4 -32.03 26.96 32.58
N GLU A 5 -32.41 26.05 31.69
CA GLU A 5 -31.70 25.43 30.56
C GLU A 5 -30.19 25.20 30.65
N ALA A 6 -29.83 23.95 30.93
CA ALA A 6 -28.53 23.40 30.58
C ALA A 6 -28.41 23.25 29.05
N VAL A 7 -27.52 24.02 28.45
CA VAL A 7 -27.14 23.91 27.04
C VAL A 7 -26.45 22.56 26.81
N LEU A 8 -27.12 21.67 26.09
CA LEU A 8 -26.55 20.41 25.60
C LEU A 8 -25.41 20.71 24.61
N GLN A 9 -24.17 20.46 25.02
CA GLN A 9 -23.04 20.42 24.10
C GLN A 9 -23.08 19.13 23.26
N PRO A 10 -22.98 19.19 21.93
CA PRO A 10 -22.87 17.97 21.12
C PRO A 10 -21.47 17.36 21.28
N SER A 11 -21.46 16.06 21.54
CA SER A 11 -20.28 15.18 21.60
C SER A 11 -19.36 15.38 20.39
N PRO A 12 -18.03 15.25 20.54
CA PRO A 12 -17.10 15.35 19.41
C PRO A 12 -17.36 14.18 18.46
N SER A 13 -18.15 14.47 17.44
CA SER A 13 -18.53 13.52 16.41
C SER A 13 -17.25 12.97 15.79
N LYS A 14 -17.09 11.65 15.90
CA LYS A 14 -16.05 10.82 15.30
C LYS A 14 -15.82 11.35 13.88
N ARG A 15 -14.70 12.05 13.67
CA ARG A 15 -14.30 12.61 12.37
C ARG A 15 -14.17 11.46 11.39
N GLN A 16 -15.25 11.16 10.70
CA GLN A 16 -15.29 10.23 9.60
C GLN A 16 -14.51 10.93 8.49
N ARG A 17 -13.21 10.61 8.38
CA ARG A 17 -12.42 10.97 7.21
C ARG A 17 -12.97 10.13 6.06
N GLY A 18 -14.09 10.56 5.50
CA GLY A 18 -14.53 10.12 4.18
C GLY A 18 -13.43 10.51 3.22
N SER A 19 -12.74 9.52 2.64
CA SER A 19 -11.90 9.75 1.48
C SER A 19 -12.80 10.31 0.38
N VAL A 20 -12.61 11.57 0.04
CA VAL A 20 -13.31 12.23 -1.08
C VAL A 20 -12.93 11.45 -2.35
N PRO A 21 -13.87 10.84 -3.09
CA PRO A 21 -13.55 10.13 -4.31
C PRO A 21 -13.31 11.17 -5.41
N GLY A 22 -12.06 11.64 -5.52
CA GLY A 22 -11.71 12.66 -6.51
C GLY A 22 -10.44 13.46 -6.26
N ASP A 23 -9.71 13.23 -5.17
CA ASP A 23 -8.43 13.93 -4.99
C ASP A 23 -7.36 13.33 -5.93
N PRO A 24 -6.80 14.11 -6.89
CA PRO A 24 -5.72 13.64 -7.76
C PRO A 24 -4.49 13.18 -6.99
N ASP A 25 -4.38 13.55 -5.70
CA ASP A 25 -3.29 13.14 -4.82
C ASP A 25 -3.39 11.68 -4.33
N THR A 26 -4.45 10.94 -4.66
CA THR A 26 -4.56 9.50 -4.31
C THR A 26 -4.01 8.56 -5.39
N ARG A 27 -3.51 9.09 -6.51
CA ARG A 27 -2.94 8.28 -7.60
C ARG A 27 -1.47 7.97 -7.30
N LEU A 28 -1.16 6.68 -7.17
CA LEU A 28 0.21 6.21 -7.03
C LEU A 28 0.98 6.45 -8.33
N ARG A 29 2.00 7.31 -8.30
CA ARG A 29 2.86 7.58 -9.45
C ARG A 29 4.06 6.65 -9.39
N PHE A 30 4.44 6.11 -10.54
CA PHE A 30 5.65 5.28 -10.66
C PHE A 30 6.42 5.63 -11.93
N THR A 31 7.73 5.40 -11.87
CA THR A 31 8.66 5.49 -13.00
C THR A 31 9.38 4.17 -13.14
N ARG A 32 9.55 3.71 -14.37
CA ARG A 32 10.41 2.58 -14.72
C ARG A 32 11.83 3.11 -14.95
N LEU A 33 12.81 2.54 -14.25
CA LEU A 33 14.22 2.93 -14.38
C LEU A 33 14.95 2.15 -15.48
N SER A 34 14.42 1.00 -15.87
CA SER A 34 15.03 0.05 -16.80
C SER A 34 13.97 -0.50 -17.75
N GLU A 35 14.40 -1.03 -18.90
CA GLU A 35 13.53 -1.74 -19.84
C GLU A 35 12.99 -3.04 -19.25
N ASN A 36 13.73 -3.64 -18.31
CA ASN A 36 13.31 -4.84 -17.60
C ASN A 36 12.25 -4.59 -16.52
N ALA A 37 12.00 -3.32 -16.17
CA ALA A 37 11.04 -2.96 -15.14
C ALA A 37 9.61 -3.14 -15.66
N SER A 38 8.83 -3.98 -14.97
CA SER A 38 7.42 -4.19 -15.28
C SER A 38 6.52 -3.23 -14.50
N PRO A 39 5.44 -2.70 -15.12
CA PRO A 39 4.53 -1.80 -14.43
C PRO A 39 3.80 -2.52 -13.30
N PRO A 40 3.68 -1.92 -12.10
CA PRO A 40 2.95 -2.53 -11.00
C PRO A 40 1.47 -2.65 -11.38
N SER A 41 0.89 -3.84 -11.17
CA SER A 41 -0.48 -4.15 -11.57
C SER A 41 -1.35 -4.39 -10.34
N ARG A 42 -2.66 -4.33 -10.50
CA ARG A 42 -3.60 -4.63 -9.42
C ARG A 42 -4.34 -5.92 -9.76
N GLY A 43 -4.14 -6.96 -8.95
CA GLY A 43 -4.73 -8.28 -9.22
C GLY A 43 -6.27 -8.33 -9.16
N SER A 44 -6.93 -7.37 -8.51
CA SER A 44 -8.39 -7.23 -8.56
C SER A 44 -8.81 -5.78 -8.31
N PRO A 45 -10.04 -5.36 -8.69
CA PRO A 45 -10.51 -3.99 -8.45
C PRO A 45 -10.45 -3.57 -6.97
N ARG A 46 -10.63 -4.54 -6.06
CA ARG A 46 -10.64 -4.37 -4.60
C ARG A 46 -9.34 -4.81 -3.92
N ALA A 47 -8.27 -5.07 -4.68
CA ALA A 47 -7.00 -5.47 -4.07
C ALA A 47 -6.43 -4.32 -3.23
N ALA A 48 -5.87 -4.68 -2.08
CA ALA A 48 -5.31 -3.73 -1.12
C ALA A 48 -3.98 -3.11 -1.59
N GLY A 49 -3.25 -3.78 -2.48
CA GLY A 49 -1.94 -3.36 -2.94
C GLY A 49 -1.74 -3.59 -4.43
N TYR A 50 -0.58 -3.13 -4.90
CA TYR A 50 -0.10 -3.38 -6.25
C TYR A 50 0.91 -4.53 -6.23
N ASP A 51 0.80 -5.44 -7.18
CA ASP A 51 1.77 -6.50 -7.39
C ASP A 51 3.05 -5.90 -7.98
N LEU A 52 4.18 -6.25 -7.36
CA LEU A 52 5.52 -5.88 -7.81
C LEU A 52 6.18 -7.04 -8.54
N TYR A 53 7.01 -6.71 -9.52
CA TYR A 53 7.69 -7.68 -10.37
C TYR A 53 9.20 -7.56 -10.22
N SER A 54 9.91 -8.68 -10.25
CA SER A 54 11.36 -8.70 -10.33
C SER A 54 11.81 -8.23 -11.72
N ALA A 55 12.79 -7.34 -11.77
CA ALA A 55 13.39 -6.91 -13.04
C ALA A 55 14.42 -7.91 -13.57
N TYR A 56 14.86 -8.86 -12.74
CA TYR A 56 15.88 -9.84 -13.08
C TYR A 56 15.50 -11.20 -12.52
N ASP A 57 16.01 -12.25 -13.16
CA ASP A 57 15.93 -13.60 -12.63
C ASP A 57 16.81 -13.72 -11.39
N CYS A 58 16.25 -14.26 -10.32
CA CYS A 58 16.95 -14.48 -9.07
C CYS A 58 16.58 -15.84 -8.50
N VAL A 59 17.58 -16.56 -8.00
CA VAL A 59 17.41 -17.79 -7.25
C VAL A 59 17.73 -17.48 -5.79
N ILE A 60 16.80 -17.80 -4.89
CA ILE A 60 16.99 -17.65 -3.44
C ILE A 60 17.22 -19.06 -2.88
N PRO A 61 18.43 -19.40 -2.41
CA PRO A 61 18.68 -20.68 -1.78
C PRO A 61 17.84 -20.85 -0.49
N PRO A 62 17.59 -22.10 -0.05
CA PRO A 62 16.91 -22.36 1.21
C PRO A 62 17.60 -21.66 2.38
N MET A 63 16.82 -21.05 3.27
CA MET A 63 17.31 -20.32 4.45
C MET A 63 18.18 -19.10 4.17
N GLU A 64 18.23 -18.62 2.93
CA GLU A 64 18.95 -17.39 2.57
C GLU A 64 18.02 -16.20 2.33
N LYS A 65 18.63 -15.01 2.28
CA LYS A 65 17.96 -13.74 1.95
C LYS A 65 18.66 -13.09 0.77
N ALA A 66 17.88 -12.59 -0.19
CA ALA A 66 18.40 -11.87 -1.34
C ALA A 66 17.65 -10.55 -1.54
N VAL A 67 18.36 -9.54 -2.02
CA VAL A 67 17.76 -8.26 -2.42
C VAL A 67 17.39 -8.34 -3.89
N VAL A 68 16.09 -8.53 -4.16
CA VAL A 68 15.55 -8.61 -5.52
C VAL A 68 15.22 -7.20 -6.02
N LYS A 69 15.85 -6.79 -7.13
CA LYS A 69 15.62 -5.48 -7.73
C LYS A 69 14.36 -5.49 -8.60
N THR A 70 13.54 -4.46 -8.44
CA THR A 70 12.30 -4.26 -9.21
C THR A 70 12.44 -3.16 -10.27
N ASP A 71 13.51 -2.36 -10.21
CA ASP A 71 13.81 -1.24 -11.11
C ASP A 71 12.66 -0.25 -11.32
N ILE A 72 11.81 -0.10 -10.30
CA ILE A 72 10.76 0.91 -10.27
C ILE A 72 11.03 1.93 -9.17
N GLN A 73 10.67 3.18 -9.43
CA GLN A 73 10.54 4.20 -8.40
C GLN A 73 9.07 4.54 -8.21
N ILE A 74 8.67 4.72 -6.96
CA ILE A 74 7.29 5.02 -6.59
C ILE A 74 7.29 6.31 -5.80
N ALA A 75 6.45 7.27 -6.21
CA ALA A 75 6.16 8.44 -5.43
C ALA A 75 4.88 8.18 -4.61
N LEU A 76 5.07 8.07 -3.30
CA LEU A 76 3.97 7.87 -2.37
C LEU A 76 3.23 9.19 -2.12
N PRO A 77 1.89 9.16 -2.05
CA PRO A 77 1.11 10.35 -1.73
C PRO A 77 1.33 10.78 -0.28
N SER A 78 1.03 12.05 0.00
CA SER A 78 1.26 12.63 1.32
C SER A 78 0.47 11.88 2.42
N GLY A 79 1.12 11.66 3.57
CA GLY A 79 0.50 10.96 4.71
C GLY A 79 0.38 9.44 4.58
N CYS A 80 1.01 8.84 3.57
CA CYS A 80 1.07 7.39 3.37
C CYS A 80 2.52 6.87 3.46
N TYR A 81 2.68 5.59 3.79
CA TYR A 81 3.95 4.88 3.67
C TYR A 81 3.76 3.65 2.78
N GLY A 82 4.84 3.23 2.11
CA GLY A 82 4.84 2.03 1.28
C GLY A 82 5.15 0.81 2.15
N ARG A 83 4.22 -0.15 2.21
CA ARG A 83 4.48 -1.46 2.80
C ARG A 83 4.68 -2.49 1.70
N VAL A 84 5.82 -3.17 1.72
CA VAL A 84 6.04 -4.38 0.91
C VAL A 84 5.47 -5.56 1.68
N ALA A 85 4.58 -6.32 1.07
CA ALA A 85 3.93 -7.48 1.67
C ALA A 85 4.12 -8.71 0.79
N PRO A 86 4.25 -9.91 1.37
CA PRO A 86 4.48 -11.12 0.60
C PRO A 86 3.18 -11.52 -0.10
N ARG A 87 3.30 -12.11 -1.30
CA ARG A 87 2.19 -12.77 -1.97
C ARG A 87 1.84 -14.04 -1.19
N SER A 88 0.61 -14.14 -0.69
CA SER A 88 0.15 -15.30 0.10
C SER A 88 0.40 -16.64 -0.59
N GLY A 89 0.30 -16.71 -1.93
CA GLY A 89 0.61 -17.91 -2.70
C GLY A 89 2.08 -18.31 -2.66
N LEU A 90 3.02 -17.36 -2.65
CA LEU A 90 4.46 -17.64 -2.54
C LEU A 90 4.83 -18.00 -1.10
N ALA A 91 4.26 -17.30 -0.12
CA ALA A 91 4.45 -17.61 1.29
C ALA A 91 3.94 -19.02 1.64
N ALA A 92 2.73 -19.39 1.19
CA ALA A 92 2.13 -20.68 1.53
C ALA A 92 2.78 -21.88 0.80
N LYS A 93 3.24 -21.69 -0.44
CA LYS A 93 3.79 -22.81 -1.26
C LYS A 93 5.30 -22.95 -1.16
N HIS A 94 6.01 -21.84 -1.01
CA HIS A 94 7.47 -21.77 -1.12
C HIS A 94 8.13 -21.12 0.10
N PHE A 95 7.38 -20.77 1.14
CA PHE A 95 7.88 -20.11 2.35
C PHE A 95 8.67 -18.82 2.07
N ILE A 96 8.30 -18.11 1.01
CA ILE A 96 8.91 -16.81 0.68
C ILE A 96 8.23 -15.72 1.49
N ASP A 97 9.03 -15.00 2.27
CA ASP A 97 8.61 -13.86 3.07
C ASP A 97 9.37 -12.59 2.68
N VAL A 98 8.85 -11.43 3.09
CA VAL A 98 9.48 -10.12 2.87
C VAL A 98 9.67 -9.43 4.23
N GLY A 99 10.94 -9.27 4.65
CA GLY A 99 11.29 -8.74 5.97
C GLY A 99 12.75 -8.98 6.38
#